data_AF-A0A2G2ZN09-F1
#
_entry.id   AF-A0A2G2ZN09-F1
#
_cell.length_a   1.000
_cell.length_b   1.000
_cell.length_c   1.000
_cell.angle_alpha   90.00
_cell.angle_beta   90.00
_cell.angle_gamma   90.00
#
_symmetry.space_group_name_H-M   'P 1'
#
loop_
_entity.id
_entity.type
_entity.pdbx_description
1 polymer ?
#
loop_
_entity_poly.entity_id
_entity_poly.type
_entity_poly.pdbx_seq_one_letter_code
_entity_poly.pdbx_strand_id
1 'polypeptide(L)'
;MSNQRSTHISIVSADKCKPKKCRQECKKIFPVVRTSKLCIEVTAASKISFILEELHFGCGICVKKCPFEAIQITNLLKDLDKDTTHRSGPNTFKLYKLPVPRIGQVLGLVRTNGIGKSIAHKILAGNLKPNLGQFINLPDWPEILI
;
A
#
# COMPACT_ATOMS: atom_id res chain seq x y z
N MET A 1 6.47 3.98 21.64
CA MET A 1 6.21 4.58 20.31
C MET A 1 6.64 3.57 19.25
N SER A 2 5.72 2.73 18.80
CA SER A 2 6.01 1.69 17.80
C SER A 2 6.35 2.36 16.47
N ASN A 3 7.57 2.14 16.01
CA ASN A 3 8.09 2.65 14.74
C ASN A 3 7.31 1.95 13.60
N GLN A 4 6.18 2.52 13.19
CA GLN A 4 5.38 2.01 12.08
C GLN A 4 6.17 2.18 10.78
N ARG A 5 6.88 1.11 10.40
CA ARG A 5 7.71 1.06 9.21
C ARG A 5 6.80 0.84 8.00
N SER A 6 6.23 1.90 7.45
CA SER A 6 5.51 1.86 6.17
C SER A 6 6.35 1.14 5.11
N THR A 7 5.79 0.15 4.43
CA THR A 7 6.44 -0.48 3.27
C THR A 7 6.16 0.41 2.10
N HIS A 8 7.23 0.81 1.44
CA HIS A 8 7.18 1.53 0.19
C HIS A 8 7.67 0.57 -0.88
N ILE A 9 6.88 0.39 -1.93
CA ILE A 9 7.27 -0.39 -3.11
C ILE A 9 7.71 0.62 -4.16
N SER A 10 8.88 0.39 -4.76
CA SER A 10 9.42 1.27 -5.80
C SER A 10 9.33 0.56 -7.14
N ILE A 11 8.42 1.03 -7.98
CA ILE A 11 8.14 0.44 -9.29
C ILE A 11 8.94 1.22 -10.33
N VAL A 12 9.69 0.51 -11.17
CA VAL A 12 10.39 1.09 -12.32
C VAL A 12 9.70 0.63 -13.61
N SER A 13 9.24 1.58 -14.41
CA SER A 13 8.66 1.31 -15.72
C SER A 13 9.76 1.01 -16.74
N ALA A 14 9.73 -0.20 -17.31
CA ALA A 14 10.69 -0.64 -18.33
C ALA A 14 10.63 0.19 -19.62
N ASP A 15 9.44 0.68 -20.00
CA ASP A 15 9.23 1.45 -21.23
C ASP A 15 9.82 2.86 -21.15
N LYS A 16 9.75 3.45 -19.96
CA LYS A 16 10.23 4.82 -19.70
C LYS A 16 11.69 4.87 -19.26
N CYS A 17 12.17 3.85 -18.54
CA CYS A 17 13.53 3.85 -18.00
C CYS A 17 14.56 3.70 -19.12
N LYS A 18 15.40 4.72 -19.32
CA LYS A 18 16.48 4.72 -20.32
C LYS A 18 17.83 5.07 -19.69
N PRO A 19 18.52 4.12 -19.03
CA PRO A 19 19.79 4.33 -18.33
C PRO A 19 20.92 4.93 -19.19
N LYS A 20 20.91 4.65 -20.50
CA LYS A 20 21.83 5.23 -21.49
C LYS A 20 21.67 6.74 -21.67
N LYS A 21 20.47 7.28 -21.43
CA LYS A 21 20.13 8.69 -21.68
C LYS A 21 20.05 9.54 -20.41
N CYS A 22 19.77 8.95 -19.24
CA CYS A 22 19.56 9.68 -17.98
C CYS A 22 20.81 9.85 -17.09
N ARG A 23 22.02 9.54 -17.59
CA ARG A 23 23.30 9.64 -16.84
C ARG A 23 23.32 8.95 -15.46
N GLN A 24 22.40 8.02 -15.22
CA GLN A 24 22.12 7.33 -13.95
C GLN A 24 21.93 8.28 -12.75
N GLU A 25 21.20 9.38 -12.93
CA GLU A 25 20.93 10.36 -11.87
C GLU A 25 20.29 9.74 -10.63
N CYS A 26 19.41 8.74 -10.80
CA CYS A 26 18.79 8.02 -9.69
C CYS A 26 19.81 7.38 -8.75
N LYS A 27 20.93 6.84 -9.26
CA LYS A 27 22.00 6.25 -8.44
C LYS A 27 22.89 7.32 -7.81
N LYS A 28 23.16 8.41 -8.52
CA LYS A 28 24.08 9.48 -8.06
C LYS A 28 23.49 10.32 -6.94
N ILE A 29 22.20 10.61 -7.01
CA ILE A 29 21.52 11.48 -6.03
C ILE A 29 21.01 10.72 -4.82
N PHE A 30 20.84 9.40 -4.94
CA PHE A 30 20.32 8.62 -3.82
C PHE A 30 21.33 8.67 -2.68
N PRO A 31 20.91 9.09 -1.48
CA PRO A 31 21.81 9.18 -0.35
C PRO A 31 22.40 7.80 -0.07
N VAL A 32 23.72 7.70 -0.25
CA VAL A 32 24.45 6.46 0.00
C VAL A 32 24.33 6.17 1.48
N VAL A 33 23.69 5.05 1.81
CA VAL A 33 23.65 4.54 3.17
C VAL A 33 25.07 4.13 3.53
N ARG A 34 25.59 4.51 4.71
CA ARG A 34 26.95 4.18 5.18
C ARG A 34 27.27 2.68 5.20
N THR A 35 26.26 1.84 5.07
CA THR A 35 26.40 0.38 4.96
C THR A 35 26.69 0.04 3.49
N SER A 36 27.73 -0.76 3.26
CA SER A 36 28.32 -1.20 1.98
C SER A 36 27.38 -1.83 0.92
N LYS A 37 26.06 -1.70 1.05
CA LYS A 37 25.06 -2.20 0.10
C LYS A 37 24.48 -1.05 -0.73
N LEU A 38 24.52 -1.20 -2.06
CA LEU A 38 23.94 -0.23 -2.98
C LEU A 38 22.42 -0.41 -3.02
N CYS A 39 21.64 0.63 -2.69
CA CYS A 39 20.17 0.57 -2.77
C CYS A 39 19.65 0.60 -4.22
N ILE A 40 20.35 1.32 -5.12
CA ILE A 40 19.98 1.43 -6.54
C ILE A 40 21.13 0.92 -7.40
N GLU A 41 20.86 -0.13 -8.16
CA GLU A 41 21.80 -0.75 -9.10
C GLU A 41 21.40 -0.39 -10.53
N VAL A 42 22.25 0.40 -11.18
CA VAL A 42 22.08 0.77 -12.58
C VAL A 42 23.45 1.07 -13.19
N THR A 43 23.63 0.61 -14.42
CA THR A 43 24.79 0.93 -15.27
C THR A 43 24.31 1.46 -16.62
N ALA A 44 25.20 2.05 -17.42
CA ALA A 44 24.85 2.51 -18.76
C ALA A 44 24.46 1.35 -19.71
N ALA A 45 24.95 0.14 -19.43
CA ALA A 45 24.62 -1.05 -20.20
C ALA A 45 23.28 -1.68 -19.79
N SER A 46 22.79 -1.39 -18.57
CA SER A 46 21.53 -1.94 -18.06
C SER A 46 20.34 -1.48 -18.90
N LYS A 47 19.39 -2.40 -19.13
CA LYS A 47 18.11 -2.09 -19.77
C LYS A 47 17.20 -1.27 -18.84
N ILE A 48 17.17 -1.61 -17.56
CA ILE A 48 16.34 -0.99 -16.52
C ILE A 48 17.17 -0.75 -15.26
N SER A 49 16.79 0.23 -14.44
CA SER A 49 17.35 0.43 -13.10
C SER A 49 16.71 -0.53 -12.10
N PHE A 50 17.52 -1.18 -11.27
CA PHE A 50 17.04 -2.05 -10.19
C PHE A 50 17.10 -1.31 -8.84
N ILE A 51 16.04 -1.42 -8.05
CA ILE A 51 15.93 -0.79 -6.73
C ILE A 51 15.71 -1.91 -5.71
N LEU A 52 16.61 -2.02 -4.74
CA LEU A 52 16.50 -2.96 -3.62
C LEU A 52 15.51 -2.41 -2.60
N GLU A 53 14.29 -2.94 -2.61
CA GLU A 53 13.19 -2.49 -1.75
C GLU A 53 13.50 -2.60 -0.26
N GLU A 54 14.29 -3.60 0.15
CA GLU A 54 14.70 -3.79 1.55
C GLU A 54 15.55 -2.64 2.09
N LEU A 55 16.30 -1.96 1.21
CA LEU A 55 17.18 -0.84 1.56
C LEU A 55 16.56 0.52 1.23
N HIS A 56 15.52 0.54 0.41
CA HIS A 56 14.91 1.76 -0.06
C HIS A 56 13.90 2.32 0.94
N PHE A 57 14.26 3.42 1.59
CA PHE A 57 13.44 4.05 2.64
C PHE A 57 12.37 5.03 2.12
N GLY A 58 12.17 5.13 0.81
CA GLY A 58 11.06 5.90 0.24
C GLY A 58 11.26 7.43 0.24
N CYS A 59 12.49 7.94 0.14
CA CYS A 59 12.78 9.38 0.16
C CYS A 59 12.18 10.20 -0.97
N GLY A 60 11.79 9.57 -2.09
CA GLY A 60 11.22 10.25 -3.26
C GLY A 60 12.21 11.08 -4.09
N ILE A 61 13.49 11.13 -3.73
CA ILE A 61 14.50 11.92 -4.45
C ILE A 61 14.74 11.35 -5.85
N CYS A 62 14.79 10.01 -5.96
CA CYS A 62 14.96 9.31 -7.23
C CYS A 62 13.79 9.53 -8.21
N VAL A 63 12.57 9.68 -7.68
CA VAL A 63 11.36 10.01 -8.47
C VAL A 63 11.47 11.41 -9.06
N LYS A 64 11.76 12.41 -8.21
CA LYS A 64 11.83 13.83 -8.62
C LYS A 64 12.97 14.12 -9.60
N LYS A 65 14.07 13.37 -9.53
CA LYS A 65 15.24 13.56 -10.38
C LYS A 65 15.27 12.70 -11.62
N CYS A 66 14.34 11.75 -11.79
CA CYS A 66 14.30 10.97 -13.01
C CYS A 66 13.79 11.84 -14.16
N PRO A 67 14.59 12.11 -15.22
CA PRO A 67 14.16 12.94 -16.35
C PRO A 67 13.04 12.30 -17.19
N PHE A 68 12.78 11.00 -17.00
CA PHE A 68 11.76 10.23 -17.72
C PHE A 68 10.58 9.82 -16.83
N GLU A 69 10.55 10.25 -15.57
CA GLU A 69 9.52 9.88 -14.59
C GLU A 69 9.26 8.36 -14.56
N ALA A 70 10.33 7.58 -14.70
CA ALA A 70 10.25 6.12 -14.85
C ALA A 70 10.12 5.39 -13.51
N ILE A 71 10.30 6.10 -12.39
CA ILE A 71 10.28 5.53 -11.03
C ILE A 71 9.04 6.06 -10.32
N GLN A 72 8.25 5.15 -9.75
CA GLN A 72 7.09 5.48 -8.94
C GLN A 72 7.24 4.81 -7.58
N ILE A 73 7.00 5.56 -6.50
CA ILE A 73 6.95 5.01 -5.14
C ILE A 73 5.49 4.92 -4.73
N THR A 74 5.06 3.72 -4.37
CA THR A 74 3.72 3.47 -3.85
C THR A 74 3.83 3.03 -2.40
N ASN A 75 3.07 3.69 -1.53
CA ASN A 75 2.99 3.31 -0.13
C ASN A 75 2.06 2.10 -0.04
N LEU A 76 2.59 0.96 0.39
CA LEU A 76 1.78 -0.18 0.75
C LEU A 76 1.25 0.05 2.17
N LEU A 77 -0.07 0.06 2.32
CA LEU A 77 -0.70 0.12 3.63
C LEU A 77 -0.37 -1.15 4.42
N LYS A 78 0.56 -1.04 5.36
CA LYS A 78 0.92 -2.11 6.30
C LYS A 78 -0.07 -2.23 7.47
N ASP A 79 -0.78 -1.17 7.80
CA ASP A 79 -1.65 -1.10 8.98
C ASP A 79 -3.13 -1.42 8.69
N LEU A 80 -3.42 -2.18 7.63
CA LEU A 80 -4.79 -2.62 7.40
C LEU A 80 -5.27 -3.60 8.48
N ASP A 81 -4.38 -4.38 9.09
CA ASP A 81 -4.81 -5.38 10.08
C ASP A 81 -5.47 -4.75 11.32
N LYS A 82 -5.05 -3.54 11.75
CA LYS A 82 -5.69 -2.82 12.86
C LYS A 82 -7.09 -2.31 12.53
N ASP A 83 -7.34 -2.00 11.25
CA ASP A 83 -8.60 -1.46 10.76
C ASP A 83 -9.52 -2.56 10.17
N THR A 84 -9.28 -3.83 10.54
CA THR A 84 -10.08 -4.96 10.04
C THR A 84 -11.47 -4.92 10.65
N THR A 85 -12.49 -4.69 9.83
CA THR A 85 -13.90 -4.73 10.26
C THR A 85 -14.44 -6.15 10.23
N HIS A 86 -14.14 -6.89 9.17
CA HIS A 86 -14.67 -8.24 8.98
C HIS A 86 -13.71 -9.12 8.20
N ARG A 87 -13.64 -10.41 8.56
CA ARG A 87 -12.90 -11.44 7.84
C ARG A 87 -13.78 -12.68 7.67
N SER A 88 -13.89 -13.17 6.43
CA SER A 88 -14.75 -14.32 6.13
C SER A 88 -14.14 -15.68 6.48
N GLY A 89 -12.83 -15.75 6.77
CA GLY A 89 -12.11 -16.98 7.06
C GLY A 89 -10.58 -16.87 6.91
N PRO A 90 -9.84 -17.95 7.16
CA PRO A 90 -8.38 -17.97 7.04
C PRO A 90 -7.96 -17.72 5.58
N ASN A 91 -7.02 -16.79 5.36
CA ASN A 91 -6.54 -16.37 4.03
C ASN A 91 -7.61 -15.94 3.00
N THR A 92 -8.82 -15.62 3.48
CA THR A 92 -9.89 -15.10 2.62
C THR A 92 -9.98 -13.59 2.68
N PHE A 93 -10.98 -13.05 1.98
CA PHE A 93 -11.33 -11.65 1.95
C PHE A 93 -11.40 -11.02 3.35
N LYS A 94 -10.75 -9.86 3.48
CA LYS A 94 -10.79 -8.98 4.65
C LYS A 94 -11.40 -7.65 4.23
N LEU A 95 -12.42 -7.21 4.94
CA LEU A 95 -12.99 -5.87 4.82
C LEU A 95 -12.30 -4.95 5.81
N TYR A 96 -11.83 -3.82 5.30
CA TYR A 96 -11.16 -2.79 6.09
C TYR A 96 -11.99 -1.52 6.08
N LYS A 97 -12.28 -1.00 7.28
CA LYS A 97 -13.12 0.17 7.54
C LYS A 97 -14.55 0.03 6.97
N LEU A 98 -15.44 0.86 7.50
CA LEU A 98 -16.77 1.06 6.92
C LEU A 98 -16.96 2.53 6.56
N PRO A 99 -17.68 2.80 5.47
CA PRO A 99 -18.10 4.15 5.18
C PRO A 99 -19.17 4.56 6.19
N VAL A 100 -19.02 5.76 6.77
CA VAL A 100 -19.96 6.29 7.76
C VAL A 100 -21.05 7.09 7.04
N PRO A 101 -22.32 6.67 7.09
CA PRO A 101 -23.42 7.43 6.49
C PRO A 101 -23.66 8.74 7.25
N ARG A 102 -23.98 9.81 6.53
CA ARG A 102 -24.36 11.12 7.10
C ARG A 102 -25.84 11.37 6.89
N ILE A 103 -26.50 11.91 7.91
CA ILE A 103 -27.93 12.22 7.86
C ILE A 103 -28.19 13.29 6.79
N GLY A 104 -29.22 13.08 5.96
CA GLY A 104 -29.61 14.02 4.91
C GLY A 104 -28.73 14.02 3.65
N GLN A 105 -27.78 13.09 3.52
CA GLN A 105 -26.88 12.99 2.37
C GLN A 105 -26.89 11.58 1.75
N VAL A 106 -26.69 11.50 0.43
CA VAL A 106 -26.55 10.23 -0.29
C VAL A 106 -25.08 9.79 -0.29
N LEU A 107 -24.82 8.59 0.21
CA LEU A 107 -23.49 7.97 0.22
C LEU A 107 -23.30 7.04 -1.00
N GLY A 108 -22.40 7.41 -1.92
CA GLY A 108 -22.07 6.60 -3.10
C GLY A 108 -20.87 5.67 -2.87
N LEU A 109 -21.01 4.37 -3.17
CA LEU A 109 -19.94 3.37 -3.07
C LEU A 109 -19.48 2.89 -4.47
N VAL A 110 -18.50 3.58 -5.04
CA VAL A 110 -17.98 3.30 -6.40
C VAL A 110 -16.56 2.72 -6.34
N ARG A 111 -16.36 1.57 -7.00
CA ARG A 111 -15.11 0.80 -7.13
C ARG A 111 -15.33 -0.48 -7.94
N THR A 112 -14.27 -1.21 -8.26
CA THR A 112 -14.33 -2.52 -8.90
C THR A 112 -15.06 -3.57 -8.07
N ASN A 113 -15.52 -4.63 -8.73
CA ASN A 113 -16.13 -5.80 -8.09
C ASN A 113 -15.09 -6.51 -7.19
N GLY A 114 -15.56 -7.15 -6.12
CA GLY A 114 -14.69 -7.90 -5.20
C GLY A 114 -14.00 -7.09 -4.10
N ILE A 115 -14.24 -5.77 -4.01
CA ILE A 115 -13.67 -4.94 -2.93
C ILE A 115 -14.47 -4.97 -1.61
N GLY A 116 -15.57 -5.73 -1.55
CA GLY A 116 -16.40 -5.87 -0.34
C GLY A 116 -17.54 -4.87 -0.17
N LYS A 117 -17.98 -4.17 -1.23
CA LYS A 117 -19.13 -3.24 -1.15
C LYS A 117 -20.41 -3.90 -0.63
N SER A 118 -20.73 -5.08 -1.13
CA SER A 118 -21.92 -5.82 -0.70
C SER A 118 -21.83 -6.28 0.74
N ILE A 119 -20.61 -6.56 1.23
CA ILE A 119 -20.36 -6.92 2.64
C ILE A 119 -20.53 -5.69 3.52
N ALA A 120 -19.96 -4.54 3.13
CA ALA A 120 -20.14 -3.28 3.83
C ALA A 120 -21.62 -2.89 3.95
N HIS A 121 -22.40 -3.06 2.86
CA HIS A 121 -23.85 -2.84 2.88
C HIS A 121 -24.58 -3.77 3.85
N LYS A 122 -24.25 -5.07 3.87
CA LYS A 122 -24.86 -6.03 4.81
C LYS A 122 -24.54 -5.71 6.27
N ILE A 123 -23.34 -5.21 6.56
CA ILE A 123 -22.96 -4.80 7.92
C ILE A 123 -23.73 -3.55 8.34
N LEU A 124 -23.79 -2.53 7.48
CA LEU A 124 -24.56 -1.30 7.75
C LEU A 124 -26.06 -1.56 7.90
N ALA A 125 -26.60 -2.58 7.21
CA ALA A 125 -27.98 -3.01 7.33
C ALA A 125 -28.25 -3.87 8.59
N GLY A 126 -27.22 -4.22 9.38
CA GLY A 126 -27.36 -5.11 10.54
C GLY A 126 -27.54 -6.59 10.22
N ASN A 127 -27.58 -6.97 8.93
CA ASN A 127 -27.73 -8.35 8.48
C ASN A 127 -26.47 -9.20 8.67
N LEU A 128 -25.31 -8.56 8.81
CA LEU A 128 -24.03 -9.22 9.05
C LEU A 128 -23.32 -8.55 10.22
N LYS A 129 -23.05 -9.31 11.28
CA LYS A 129 -22.25 -8.84 12.43
C LYS A 129 -20.77 -8.75 12.01
N PRO A 130 -20.10 -7.60 12.17
CA PRO A 130 -18.67 -7.50 11.95
C PRO A 130 -17.94 -8.32 13.03
N ASN A 131 -16.77 -8.86 12.69
CA ASN A 131 -16.06 -9.77 13.59
C ASN A 131 -14.64 -9.30 13.92
N LEU A 132 -14.29 -8.07 13.55
CA LEU A 132 -13.00 -7.44 13.84
C LEU A 132 -11.77 -8.29 13.42
N GLY A 133 -11.95 -9.17 12.44
CA GLY A 133 -10.92 -10.11 11.99
C GLY A 133 -10.90 -11.46 12.73
N GLN A 134 -11.68 -11.61 13.79
CA GLN A 134 -11.86 -12.83 14.57
C GLN A 134 -12.95 -13.71 13.94
N PHE A 135 -12.57 -14.75 13.21
CA PHE A 135 -13.52 -15.67 12.56
C PHE A 135 -13.74 -16.98 13.33
N ILE A 136 -12.98 -17.19 14.41
CA ILE A 136 -13.06 -18.39 15.26
C ILE A 136 -13.94 -18.08 16.49
N ASN A 137 -13.57 -17.05 17.24
CA ASN A 137 -14.36 -16.55 18.38
C ASN A 137 -15.04 -15.27 17.91
N LEU A 138 -16.35 -15.32 17.69
CA LEU A 138 -17.10 -14.17 17.21
C LEU A 138 -17.35 -13.20 18.38
N PRO A 139 -16.97 -11.92 18.27
CA PRO A 139 -17.16 -10.94 19.33
C PRO A 139 -18.62 -10.56 19.50
N ASP A 140 -18.96 -10.04 20.67
CA ASP A 140 -20.30 -9.53 20.95
C ASP A 140 -20.52 -8.06 20.58
N TRP A 141 -21.79 -7.65 20.43
CA TRP A 141 -22.12 -6.26 20.06
C TRP A 141 -21.46 -5.20 20.97
N PRO A 142 -21.34 -5.41 22.29
CA PRO A 142 -20.60 -4.49 23.14
C PRO A 142 -19.13 -4.36 22.74
N GLU A 143 -18.48 -5.44 22.33
CA GLU A 143 -17.07 -5.42 21.92
C GLU A 143 -16.86 -4.75 20.55
N ILE A 144 -17.90 -4.78 19.70
CA ILE A 144 -17.88 -4.21 18.35
C ILE A 144 -18.11 -2.69 18.35
N LEU A 145 -18.88 -2.18 19.32
CA LEU A 145 -19.32 -0.78 19.37
C LEU A 145 -18.45 0.09 20.30
N ILE A 146 -17.39 -0.46 20.88
CA ILE A 146 -16.35 0.28 21.64
C ILE A 146 -15.46 1.06 20.66
#